data_AF-A0A9E5ED69-F1
#
_entry.id   AF-A0A9E5ED69-F1
#
_cell.length_a   1.000
_cell.length_b   1.000
_cell.length_c   1.000
_cell.angle_alpha   90.00
_cell.angle_beta   90.00
_cell.angle_gamma   90.00
#
_symmetry.space_group_name_H-M   'P 1'
#
loop_
_entity.id
_entity.type
_entity.pdbx_description
1 polymer ?
#
loop_
_entity_poly.entity_id
_entity_poly.type
_entity_poly.pdbx_seq_one_letter_code
_entity_poly.pdbx_strand_id
1 'polypeptide(L)'
;SGLRSVATRAGQWFLTEQVLAWAEITATNSFGSVTGRALRVESGGNVATISSQPGVLFFGVTGSTVVFGEDGRFFKFDATQGTRALVLEVAPMQVWATRNGIVFMLGGGKVYRVNP
;
A
#
# COMPACT_ATOMS: atom_id res chain seq x y z
N SER A 1 24.93 2.49 -17.87
CA SER A 1 23.86 2.26 -16.87
C SER A 1 23.89 3.40 -15.87
N GLY A 2 22.76 4.09 -15.67
CA GLY A 2 22.64 5.20 -14.71
C GLY A 2 21.79 4.77 -13.55
N LEU A 3 22.30 4.88 -12.32
CA LEU A 3 21.50 4.75 -11.11
C LEU A 3 20.49 5.89 -11.08
N ARG A 4 19.22 5.58 -10.88
CA ARG A 4 18.13 6.56 -10.76
C ARG A 4 17.37 6.30 -9.46
N SER A 5 17.08 7.36 -8.72
CA SER A 5 16.15 7.28 -7.60
C SER A 5 14.70 7.27 -8.09
N VAL A 6 13.89 6.34 -7.58
CA VAL A 6 12.45 6.23 -7.86
C VAL A 6 11.58 6.87 -6.77
N ALA A 7 12.12 6.97 -5.55
CA ALA A 7 11.51 7.63 -4.41
C ALA A 7 12.40 8.78 -3.92
N THR A 8 11.81 9.76 -3.23
CA THR A 8 12.61 10.83 -2.60
C THR A 8 12.95 10.46 -1.16
N ARG A 9 11.99 9.87 -0.43
CA ARG A 9 12.09 9.50 0.98
C ARG A 9 11.05 8.42 1.31
N ALA A 10 11.31 7.20 0.85
CA ALA A 10 10.47 6.04 1.17
C ALA A 10 10.61 5.65 2.65
N GLY A 11 9.50 5.58 3.39
CA GLY A 11 9.46 5.07 4.76
C GLY A 11 9.22 3.56 4.84
N GLN A 12 8.54 3.00 3.84
CA GLN A 12 8.26 1.56 3.68
C GLN A 12 8.09 1.28 2.20
N TRP A 13 8.55 0.12 1.72
CA TRP A 13 8.42 -0.29 0.33
C TRP A 13 8.29 -1.80 0.21
N PHE A 14 7.65 -2.24 -0.87
CA PHE A 14 7.53 -3.65 -1.25
C PHE A 14 7.75 -3.78 -2.75
N LEU A 15 8.35 -4.90 -3.13
CA LEU A 15 8.65 -5.24 -4.50
C LEU A 15 8.07 -6.62 -4.82
N THR A 16 7.37 -6.71 -5.95
CA THR A 16 7.05 -7.95 -6.63
C THR A 16 7.71 -7.94 -8.01
N GLU A 17 7.56 -9.02 -8.77
CA GLU A 17 8.02 -9.05 -10.17
C GLU A 17 7.29 -8.02 -11.05
N GLN A 18 6.07 -7.60 -10.66
CA GLN A 18 5.25 -6.69 -11.45
C GLN A 18 5.29 -5.24 -10.95
N VAL A 19 5.50 -5.04 -9.64
CA VAL A 19 5.21 -3.77 -8.98
C VAL A 19 6.24 -3.43 -7.92
N LEU A 20 6.70 -2.17 -7.93
CA LEU A 20 7.31 -1.53 -6.77
C LEU A 20 6.29 -0.57 -6.16
N ALA A 21 5.94 -0.72 -4.88
CA ALA A 21 5.09 0.23 -4.18
C ALA A 21 5.73 0.72 -2.89
N TRP A 22 5.52 1.99 -2.55
CA TRP A 22 6.13 2.59 -1.38
C TRP A 22 5.27 3.68 -0.74
N ALA A 23 5.42 3.80 0.57
CA ALA A 23 4.91 4.94 1.33
C ALA A 23 5.99 6.04 1.33
N GLU A 24 5.77 7.08 0.54
CA GLU A 24 6.58 8.29 0.46
C GLU A 24 6.30 9.17 1.67
N ILE A 25 7.34 9.56 2.42
CA ILE A 25 7.19 10.52 3.52
C ILE A 25 7.07 11.92 2.92
N THR A 26 5.91 12.57 3.08
CA THR A 26 5.62 13.88 2.51
C THR A 26 5.71 15.02 3.53
N ALA A 27 5.59 14.72 4.82
CA ALA A 27 5.70 15.72 5.88
C ALA A 27 6.24 15.13 7.19
N THR A 28 6.98 15.96 7.92
CA THR A 28 7.43 15.70 9.30
C THR A 28 7.19 16.95 10.14
N ASN A 29 6.88 16.77 11.43
CA ASN A 29 6.82 17.89 12.38
C ASN A 29 8.22 18.31 12.86
N SER A 30 8.28 19.34 13.70
CA SER A 30 9.52 19.88 14.29
C SER A 30 10.30 18.89 15.15
N PHE A 31 9.67 17.81 15.62
CA PHE A 31 10.29 16.74 16.39
C PHE A 31 10.79 15.58 15.51
N GLY A 32 10.64 15.68 14.18
CA GLY A 32 11.05 14.65 13.24
C GLY A 32 10.04 13.51 13.05
N SER A 33 8.87 13.55 13.71
CA SER A 33 7.82 12.55 13.54
C SER A 33 7.16 12.71 12.18
N VAL A 34 6.93 11.58 11.50
CA VAL A 34 6.20 11.55 10.22
C VAL A 34 4.74 11.93 10.45
N THR A 35 4.29 12.97 9.78
CA THR A 35 2.91 13.49 9.85
C THR A 35 2.16 13.39 8.53
N GLY A 36 2.86 13.07 7.43
CA GLY A 36 2.25 12.90 6.11
C GLY A 36 2.91 11.79 5.33
N ARG A 37 2.09 10.99 4.65
CA ARG A 37 2.51 9.96 3.71
C ARG A 37 1.69 10.03 2.43
N ALA A 38 2.29 9.63 1.33
CA ALA A 38 1.59 9.31 0.09
C ALA A 38 1.96 7.89 -0.33
N LEU A 39 0.96 7.09 -0.70
CA LEU A 39 1.19 5.75 -1.22
C LEU A 39 1.37 5.83 -2.73
N ARG A 40 2.52 5.36 -3.21
CA ARG A 40 2.92 5.37 -4.62
C ARG A 40 3.17 3.96 -5.11
N VAL A 41 3.03 3.80 -6.42
CA VAL A 41 3.23 2.55 -7.12
C VAL A 41 3.90 2.79 -8.46
N GLU A 42 4.84 1.92 -8.82
CA GLU A 42 5.48 1.83 -10.12
C GLU A 42 5.13 0.50 -10.76
N SER A 43 4.62 0.54 -11.99
CA SER A 43 4.29 -0.63 -12.81
C SER A 43 4.62 -0.32 -14.27
N GLY A 44 5.42 -1.18 -14.90
CA GLY A 44 5.87 -0.97 -16.28
C GLY A 44 6.61 0.36 -16.51
N GLY A 45 7.32 0.87 -15.50
CA GLY A 45 8.04 2.15 -15.55
C GLY A 45 7.18 3.39 -15.31
N ASN A 46 5.87 3.24 -15.09
CA ASN A 46 4.96 4.34 -14.80
C ASN A 46 4.73 4.45 -13.30
N VAL A 47 4.91 5.65 -12.75
CA VAL A 47 4.66 5.94 -11.33
C VAL A 47 3.30 6.62 -11.16
N ALA A 48 2.47 6.11 -10.24
CA ALA A 48 1.20 6.68 -9.86
C ALA A 48 1.11 6.90 -8.33
N THR A 49 0.36 7.92 -7.92
CA THR A 49 -0.05 8.10 -6.52
C THR A 49 -1.43 7.47 -6.34
N ILE A 50 -1.55 6.51 -5.43
CA ILE A 50 -2.80 5.76 -5.21
C ILE A 50 -3.52 6.17 -3.91
N SER A 51 -2.83 6.87 -3.02
CA SER A 51 -3.44 7.59 -1.90
C SER A 51 -2.54 8.73 -1.44
N SER A 52 -3.15 9.87 -1.10
CA SER A 52 -2.45 11.04 -0.55
C SER A 52 -2.87 11.33 0.90
N GLN A 53 -3.58 10.41 1.55
CA GLN A 53 -4.07 10.64 2.90
C GLN A 53 -2.93 10.53 3.92
N PRO A 54 -2.80 11.51 4.85
CA PRO A 54 -1.80 11.46 5.91
C PRO A 54 -1.85 10.18 6.75
N GLY A 55 -3.05 9.61 6.93
CA GLY A 55 -3.31 8.39 7.70
C GLY A 55 -3.30 7.09 6.88
N VAL A 56 -2.77 7.07 5.65
CA VAL A 56 -2.73 5.85 4.84
C VAL A 56 -1.93 4.74 5.54
N LEU A 57 -2.53 3.57 5.63
CA LEU A 57 -1.91 2.34 6.14
C LEU A 57 -1.44 1.51 4.95
N PHE A 58 -0.14 1.28 4.82
CA PHE A 58 0.40 0.46 3.75
C PHE A 58 0.65 -0.97 4.23
N PHE A 59 -0.22 -1.90 3.82
CA PHE A 59 -0.19 -3.27 4.32
C PHE A 59 0.72 -4.21 3.51
N GLY A 60 0.88 -3.98 2.22
CA GLY A 60 1.79 -4.76 1.38
C GLY A 60 1.37 -4.85 -0.08
N VAL A 61 2.02 -5.76 -0.82
CA VAL A 61 1.77 -6.00 -2.25
C VAL A 61 1.72 -7.50 -2.52
N THR A 62 0.84 -7.92 -3.41
CA THR A 62 0.77 -9.29 -3.95
C THR A 62 0.49 -9.28 -5.45
N GLY A 63 1.37 -9.87 -6.25
CA GLY A 63 1.31 -9.76 -7.71
C GLY A 63 1.34 -8.28 -8.15
N SER A 64 0.34 -7.86 -8.93
CA SER A 64 0.10 -6.47 -9.32
C SER A 64 -0.67 -5.63 -8.28
N THR A 65 -1.12 -6.25 -7.19
CA THR A 65 -2.09 -5.67 -6.26
C THR A 65 -1.42 -5.04 -5.05
N VAL A 66 -1.67 -3.75 -4.84
CA VAL A 66 -1.27 -3.01 -3.63
C VAL A 66 -2.42 -3.01 -2.63
N VAL A 67 -2.12 -3.30 -1.36
CA VAL A 67 -3.10 -3.46 -0.28
C VAL A 67 -2.87 -2.37 0.76
N PHE A 68 -3.92 -1.61 1.06
CA PHE A 68 -3.80 -0.44 1.93
C PHE A 68 -5.10 -0.09 2.65
N GLY A 69 -4.98 0.69 3.72
CA GLY A 69 -6.08 1.26 4.47
C GLY A 69 -6.10 2.77 4.34
N GLU A 70 -7.28 3.36 4.20
CA GLU A 70 -7.49 4.80 4.06
C GLU A 70 -8.83 5.19 4.68
N ASP A 71 -8.88 6.25 5.47
CA ASP A 71 -10.09 6.72 6.16
C ASP A 71 -10.82 5.61 6.93
N GLY A 72 -10.07 4.74 7.59
CA GLY A 72 -10.63 3.62 8.35
C GLY A 72 -11.19 2.48 7.52
N ARG A 73 -11.03 2.48 6.18
CA ARG A 73 -11.52 1.45 5.25
C ARG A 73 -10.37 0.67 4.62
N PHE A 74 -10.67 -0.49 4.04
CA PHE A 74 -9.70 -1.41 3.47
C PHE A 74 -9.83 -1.50 1.94
N PHE A 75 -8.72 -1.30 1.23
CA PHE A 75 -8.71 -1.23 -0.23
C PHE A 75 -7.63 -2.14 -0.84
N LYS A 76 -7.88 -2.50 -2.10
CA LYS A 76 -6.89 -3.05 -3.01
C LYS A 76 -6.80 -2.20 -4.28
N PHE A 77 -5.62 -2.12 -4.86
CA PHE A 77 -5.37 -1.43 -6.11
C PHE A 77 -4.56 -2.32 -7.06
N ASP A 78 -5.11 -2.62 -8.23
CA ASP A 78 -4.37 -3.32 -9.29
C ASP A 78 -3.53 -2.31 -10.08
N ALA A 79 -2.21 -2.38 -9.95
CA ALA A 79 -1.29 -1.45 -10.60
C ALA A 79 -1.09 -1.69 -12.10
N THR A 80 -1.49 -2.84 -12.62
CA THR A 80 -1.47 -3.12 -14.06
C THR A 80 -2.72 -2.59 -14.75
N GLN A 81 -3.86 -2.62 -14.05
CA GLN A 81 -5.13 -2.12 -14.58
C GLN A 81 -5.45 -0.69 -14.16
N GLY A 82 -4.79 -0.15 -13.13
CA GLY A 82 -5.09 1.15 -12.55
C GLY A 82 -6.42 1.18 -11.79
N THR A 83 -6.92 0.03 -11.32
CA THR A 83 -8.26 -0.10 -10.72
C THR A 83 -8.17 -0.17 -9.19
N ARG A 84 -9.04 0.58 -8.51
CA ARG A 84 -9.20 0.56 -7.05
C ARG A 84 -10.49 -0.16 -6.69
N ALA A 85 -10.43 -1.06 -5.71
CA ALA A 85 -11.60 -1.72 -5.14
C ALA A 85 -11.62 -1.58 -3.62
N LEU A 86 -12.80 -1.26 -3.09
CA LEU A 86 -13.08 -1.40 -1.66
C LEU A 86 -13.19 -2.89 -1.33
N VAL A 87 -12.44 -3.34 -0.34
CA VAL A 87 -12.53 -4.70 0.17
C VAL A 87 -13.48 -4.72 1.37
N LEU A 88 -13.35 -3.75 2.29
CA LEU A 88 -14.19 -3.62 3.48
C LEU A 88 -14.35 -2.16 3.91
N GLU A 89 -15.51 -1.85 4.50
CA GLU A 89 -15.79 -0.55 5.14
C GLU A 89 -15.03 -0.35 6.48
N VAL A 90 -14.18 -1.29 6.87
CA VAL A 90 -13.37 -1.23 8.09
C VAL A 90 -11.96 -1.74 7.84
N ALA A 91 -10.96 -1.03 8.37
CA ALA A 91 -9.56 -1.41 8.32
C ALA A 91 -9.29 -2.63 9.21
N PRO A 92 -8.62 -3.69 8.72
CA PRO A 92 -8.32 -4.85 9.55
C PRO A 92 -7.26 -4.55 10.60
N MET A 93 -7.30 -5.30 11.70
CA MET A 93 -6.28 -5.20 12.77
C MET A 93 -4.95 -5.79 12.33
N GLN A 94 -4.99 -6.82 11.49
CA GLN A 94 -3.82 -7.49 10.95
C GLN A 94 -4.07 -7.86 9.50
N VAL A 95 -3.06 -7.68 8.65
CA VAL A 95 -3.13 -7.97 7.21
C VAL A 95 -1.82 -8.61 6.76
N TRP A 96 -1.92 -9.64 5.95
CA TRP A 96 -0.81 -10.26 5.23
C TRP A 96 -1.15 -10.34 3.75
N ALA A 97 -0.38 -9.61 2.94
CA ALA A 97 -0.32 -9.84 1.51
C ALA A 97 0.61 -11.04 1.25
N THR A 98 0.04 -12.13 0.75
CA THR A 98 0.77 -13.36 0.40
C THR A 98 0.71 -13.56 -1.10
N ARG A 99 1.58 -14.41 -1.67
CA ARG A 99 1.53 -14.75 -3.11
C ARG A 99 0.14 -15.20 -3.58
N ASN A 100 -0.62 -15.87 -2.71
CA ASN A 100 -1.90 -16.49 -3.06
C ASN A 100 -3.13 -15.71 -2.57
N GLY A 101 -2.94 -14.46 -2.13
CA GLY A 101 -4.04 -13.61 -1.68
C GLY A 101 -3.74 -12.81 -0.43
N ILE A 102 -4.77 -12.11 0.02
CA ILE A 102 -4.73 -11.19 1.14
C ILE A 102 -5.46 -11.86 2.30
N VAL A 103 -4.74 -12.07 3.40
CA VAL A 103 -5.28 -12.67 4.62
C VAL A 103 -5.36 -11.60 5.69
N PHE A 104 -6.48 -11.49 6.40
CA PHE A 104 -6.65 -10.45 7.39
C PHE A 104 -7.56 -10.86 8.56
N MET A 105 -7.46 -10.12 9.66
CA MET A 105 -8.26 -10.31 10.88
C MET A 105 -8.96 -9.01 11.25
N LEU A 106 -10.27 -9.09 11.52
CA LEU A 106 -11.12 -7.96 11.94
C LEU A 106 -11.28 -7.86 13.47
N GLY A 107 -10.85 -8.89 14.21
CA GLY A 107 -11.09 -9.04 15.64
C GLY A 107 -11.81 -10.35 15.97
N GLY A 108 -11.86 -10.71 17.25
CA GLY A 108 -12.55 -11.93 17.72
C GLY A 108 -11.93 -13.24 17.20
N GLY A 109 -10.67 -13.22 16.75
CA GLY A 109 -9.93 -14.41 16.30
C GLY A 109 -10.31 -14.96 14.92
N LYS A 110 -11.25 -14.32 14.19
CA LYS A 110 -11.63 -14.75 12.84
C LYS A 110 -10.65 -14.26 11.78
N VAL A 111 -10.17 -15.17 10.94
CA VAL A 111 -9.25 -14.91 9.84
C VAL A 111 -9.99 -15.07 8.51
N TYR A 112 -9.84 -14.08 7.63
CA TYR A 112 -10.47 -14.03 6.32
C TYR A 112 -9.41 -14.07 5.22
N ARG A 113 -9.80 -14.52 4.03
CA ARG A 113 -8.98 -14.46 2.82
C ARG A 113 -9.79 -13.86 1.67
N VAL A 114 -9.14 -13.00 0.91
CA VAL A 114 -9.65 -12.51 -0.38
C VAL A 114 -8.57 -12.69 -1.45
N ASN A 115 -9.00 -12.99 -2.66
CA ASN A 115 -8.08 -13.06 -3.79
C ASN A 115 -7.54 -11.65 -4.13
N PRO A 116 -6.29 -11.56 -4.62
CA PRO A 116 -5.72 -10.31 -5.11
C PRO A 116 -6.66 -9.60 -6.09
#